data_AF-N9E6C6-F1
#
_entry.id   AF-N9E6C6-F1
#
_cell.length_a   1.000
_cell.length_b   1.000
_cell.length_c   1.000
_cell.angle_alpha   90.00
_cell.angle_beta   90.00
_cell.angle_gamma   90.00
#
_symmetry.space_group_name_H-M   'P 1'
#
loop_
_entity.id
_entity.type
_entity.pdbx_description
1 polymer ?
#
loop_
_entity_poly.entity_id
_entity_poly.type
_entity_poly.pdbx_seq_one_letter_code
_entity_poly.pdbx_strand_id
1 'polypeptide(L)' 'MKFNYSTMTRTLIVFGSKMTHIFENVGIGEIEDLIVNAKFKEATRRK' A
#
# COMPACT_ATOMS: atom_id res chain seq x y z
N MET A 1 1.73 4.31 9.03
CA MET A 1 0.92 3.91 7.87
C MET A 1 -0.17 2.97 8.36
N LYS A 2 -1.43 3.28 8.03
CA LYS A 2 -2.54 2.33 8.19
C LYS A 2 -2.73 1.65 6.83
N PHE A 3 -3.06 0.37 6.80
CA PHE A 3 -3.48 -0.28 5.57
C PHE A 3 -4.73 -1.12 5.81
N ASN A 4 -5.55 -1.24 4.78
CA ASN A 4 -6.74 -2.07 4.77
C ASN A 4 -6.62 -3.04 3.60
N TYR A 5 -6.73 -4.33 3.88
CA TYR A 5 -6.73 -5.36 2.86
C TYR A 5 -8.09 -6.06 2.84
N SER A 6 -8.72 -6.07 1.67
CA SER A 6 -9.94 -6.81 1.41
C SER A 6 -9.60 -8.09 0.65
N THR A 7 -9.76 -9.24 1.30
CA THR A 7 -9.58 -10.56 0.69
C THR A 7 -10.64 -10.87 -0.37
N MET A 8 -11.85 -10.32 -0.23
CA MET A 8 -12.96 -10.55 -1.17
C MET A 8 -12.70 -9.89 -2.53
N THR A 9 -12.18 -8.66 -2.52
CA THR A 9 -11.88 -7.89 -3.74
C THR A 9 -10.40 -7.90 -4.10
N ARG A 10 -9.56 -8.54 -3.29
CA ARG A 10 -8.08 -8.53 -3.38
C ARG A 10 -7.54 -7.10 -3.50
N THR A 11 -8.10 -6.18 -2.73
CA THR A 11 -7.74 -4.76 -2.78
C THR A 11 -6.96 -4.39 -1.53
N LEU A 12 -5.77 -3.84 -1.71
CA LEU A 12 -4.93 -3.30 -0.64
C LEU A 12 -4.94 -1.77 -0.72
N ILE A 13 -5.41 -1.12 0.34
CA ILE A 13 -5.42 0.33 0.48
C ILE A 13 -4.42 0.70 1.56
N VAL A 14 -3.31 1.33 1.19
CA VAL A 14 -2.29 1.83 2.13
C VAL A 14 -2.47 3.32 2.31
N PHE A 15 -2.90 3.73 3.49
CA PHE A 15 -3.02 5.12 3.90
C PHE A 15 -1.66 5.64 4.38
N GLY A 16 -1.01 6.40 3.51
CA GLY A 16 0.17 7.20 3.81
C GLY A 16 -0.17 8.54 4.46
N SER A 17 0.84 9.23 4.98
CA SER A 17 0.66 10.57 5.56
C SER A 17 0.44 11.64 4.50
N LYS A 18 0.96 11.45 3.29
CA LYS A 18 0.82 12.40 2.18
C LYS A 18 -0.02 11.85 1.03
N MET A 19 -0.09 10.52 0.87
CA MET A 19 -0.84 9.90 -0.23
C MET A 19 -1.44 8.56 0.18
N THR A 20 -2.65 8.29 -0.29
CA THR A 20 -3.27 6.96 -0.22
C THR A 20 -2.87 6.17 -1.46
N HIS A 21 -2.31 4.97 -1.27
CA HIS A 21 -1.99 4.04 -2.33
C HIS A 21 -3.07 2.96 -2.40
N ILE A 22 -3.69 2.80 -3.56
CA ILE A 22 -4.70 1.77 -3.80
C ILE A 22 -4.09 0.77 -4.77
N PHE A 23 -4.06 -0.49 -4.37
CA PHE A 23 -3.57 -1.60 -5.17
C PHE A 23 -4.70 -2.61 -5.33
N GLU A 24 -5.00 -2.98 -6.58
CA GLU A 24 -6.05 -3.92 -6.93
C GLU A 24 -5.43 -5.26 -7.38
N ASN A 25 -6.16 -6.37 -7.18
CA ASN A 25 -5.71 -7.72 -7.49
C ASN A 25 -4.40 -8.15 -6.78
N VAL A 26 -4.28 -7.78 -5.50
CA VAL A 26 -3.12 -8.09 -4.65
C VAL A 26 -3.26 -9.45 -3.98
N GLY A 27 -2.29 -10.33 -4.21
CA GLY A 27 -2.14 -11.59 -3.48
C GLY A 27 -1.59 -11.37 -2.07
N ILE A 28 -1.92 -12.27 -1.14
CA ILE A 28 -1.54 -12.14 0.27
C ILE A 28 -0.01 -12.05 0.46
N GLY A 29 0.75 -12.79 -0.36
CA GLY A 29 2.23 -12.75 -0.31
C GLY A 29 2.86 -11.45 -0.79
N GLU A 30 2.13 -10.62 -1.53
CA GLU A 30 2.63 -9.38 -2.12
C GLU A 30 2.33 -8.16 -1.23
N ILE A 31 1.48 -8.33 -0.20
CA ILE A 31 1.01 -7.22 0.65
C ILE A 31 2.19 -6.52 1.34
N GLU A 32 3.12 -7.29 1.92
CA GLU A 32 4.26 -6.73 2.65
C GLU A 32 5.19 -5.94 1.72
N ASP A 33 5.49 -6.47 0.54
CA ASP A 33 6.32 -5.78 -0.46
C ASP A 33 5.67 -4.48 -0.92
N LEU A 34 4.36 -4.50 -1.21
CA LEU A 34 3.61 -3.31 -1.64
C LEU A 34 3.53 -2.24 -0.55
N ILE A 35 3.41 -2.63 0.73
CA ILE A 35 3.46 -1.69 1.86
C ILE A 35 4.85 -1.06 1.97
N VAL A 36 5.92 -1.86 1.85
CA VAL A 36 7.31 -1.36 1.89
C VAL A 36 7.57 -0.41 0.72
N ASN A 37 7.13 -0.76 -0.48
CA ASN A 37 7.24 0.07 -1.67
C ASN A 37 6.46 1.40 -1.52
N ALA A 38 5.25 1.36 -0.97
CA ALA A 38 4.48 2.58 -0.67
C ALA A 38 5.24 3.47 0.32
N LYS A 39 5.84 2.88 1.37
CA LYS A 39 6.67 3.60 2.35
C LYS A 39 7.89 4.24 1.70
N PHE A 40 8.57 3.53 0.80
CA PHE A 40 9.70 4.07 0.04
C PHE A 40 9.28 5.20 -0.88
N LYS A 41 8.16 5.07 -1.60
CA LYS A 41 7.64 6.15 -2.45
C LYS A 41 7.33 7.41 -1.64
N GLU A 42 6.70 7.28 -0.47
CA GLU A 42 6.47 8.41 0.43
C GLU A 42 7.78 9.03 0.94
N ALA A 43 8.78 8.21 1.29
CA ALA A 43 10.07 8.67 1.79
C ALA A 43 10.93 9.36 0.71
N THR A 44 10.91 8.83 -0.53
CA THR A 44 11.61 9.40 -1.69
C THR A 44 10.99 10.72 -2.13
N ARG A 45 9.68 10.90 -1.92
CA ARG A 45 8.96 12.15 -2.24
C ARG A 45 9.21 13.28 -1.21
N ARG A 46 10.40 13.31 -0.59
CA ARG A 46 10.95 14.46 0.12
C ARG A 46 11.57 15.42 -0.90
N LYS A 47 10.73 16.18 -1.59
CA LYS A 47 11.09 17.47 -2.20
C LYS A 47 9.84 18.33 -2.26
#